data_AF-A0A6B1DR78-F1
#
_entry.id   AF-A0A6B1DR78-F1
#
_cell.length_a   1.000
_cell.length_b   1.000
_cell.length_c   1.000
_cell.angle_alpha   90.00
_cell.angle_beta   90.00
_cell.angle_gamma   90.00
#
_symmetry.space_group_name_H-M   'P 1'
#
loop_
_entity.id
_entity.type
_entity.pdbx_description
1 polymer ?
#
loop_
_entity_poly.entity_id
_entity_poly.type
_entity_poly.pdbx_seq_one_letter_code
_entity_poly.pdbx_strand_id
1 'polypeptide(L)'
;MARQELQGTLEEQCEFLYGLAVEKMQAGNFSGAGYALKELHRHDPGYRDVAQLLAMVKIRKARQRNLILAGVAGGALAASIANLLGVASDLGLIAAAAAGLICAYVLATVFRRRPSAMDPMPTALPRR
;
A
#
# COMPACT_ATOMS: atom_id res chain seq x y z
N MET A 1 16.91 22.14 3.65
CA MET A 1 16.88 20.92 2.82
C MET A 1 17.14 21.35 1.39
N ALA A 2 18.36 21.15 0.88
CA ALA A 2 18.77 21.63 -0.43
C ALA A 2 17.98 20.89 -1.51
N ARG A 3 17.23 21.64 -2.34
CA ARG A 3 16.76 21.15 -3.63
C ARG A 3 18.01 21.06 -4.51
N GLN A 4 18.69 19.92 -4.51
CA GLN A 4 19.63 19.60 -5.58
C GLN A 4 18.79 19.54 -6.85
N GLU A 5 18.86 20.62 -7.63
CA GLU A 5 18.38 20.63 -9.00
C GLU A 5 19.03 19.45 -9.71
N LEU A 6 18.20 18.63 -10.36
CA LEU A 6 18.62 17.52 -11.20
C LEU A 6 19.34 18.06 -12.44
N GLN A 7 20.54 18.62 -12.27
CA GLN A 7 21.43 19.11 -13.34
C GLN A 7 22.31 17.98 -13.87
N GLY A 8 21.74 16.79 -14.01
CA GLY A 8 22.41 15.60 -14.50
C GLY A 8 21.81 15.09 -15.80
N THR A 9 22.56 14.26 -16.52
CA THR A 9 22.08 13.61 -17.75
C THR A 9 20.81 12.79 -17.47
N LEU A 10 20.05 12.44 -18.52
CA LEU A 10 18.85 11.59 -18.40
C LEU A 10 19.15 10.30 -17.62
N GLU A 11 20.33 9.69 -17.83
CA GLU A 11 20.81 8.55 -17.05
C GLU A 11 20.94 8.85 -15.55
N GLU A 12 21.56 9.97 -15.16
CA GLU A 12 21.80 10.30 -13.73
C GLU A 12 20.49 10.53 -12.99
N GLN A 13 19.50 11.11 -13.66
CA GLN A 13 18.15 11.26 -13.10
C GLN A 13 17.46 9.90 -12.93
N CYS A 14 17.63 9.01 -13.91
CA CYS A 14 17.09 7.65 -13.84
C CYS A 14 17.73 6.84 -12.71
N GLU A 15 19.05 6.92 -12.55
CA GLU A 15 19.82 6.29 -11.48
C GLU A 15 19.38 6.80 -10.10
N PHE A 16 19.20 8.12 -9.96
CA PHE A 16 18.71 8.74 -8.73
C PHE A 16 17.30 8.25 -8.35
N LEU A 17 16.37 8.28 -9.30
CA LEU A 17 14.98 7.82 -9.08
C LEU A 17 14.94 6.32 -8.75
N TYR A 18 15.79 5.52 -9.38
CA TYR A 18 15.93 4.11 -9.09
C TYR A 18 16.44 3.86 -7.66
N GLY A 19 17.52 4.53 -7.27
CA GLY A 19 18.08 4.43 -5.92
C GLY A 19 17.07 4.86 -4.85
N LEU A 20 16.39 5.99 -5.07
CA LEU A 20 15.35 6.48 -4.18
C LEU A 20 14.19 5.48 -4.06
N ALA A 21 13.75 4.87 -5.16
CA ALA A 21 12.70 3.87 -5.12
C ALA A 21 13.09 2.65 -4.28
N VAL A 22 14.30 2.11 -4.48
CA VAL A 22 14.80 0.95 -3.73
C VAL A 22 14.92 1.28 -2.24
N GLU A 23 15.45 2.45 -1.89
CA GLU A 23 15.53 2.90 -0.50
C GLU A 23 14.14 2.99 0.16
N LYS A 24 13.16 3.57 -0.56
CA LYS A 24 11.77 3.65 -0.07
C LYS A 24 11.13 2.26 0.07
N MET A 25 11.45 1.32 -0.82
CA MET A 25 10.98 -0.08 -0.70
C MET A 25 11.58 -0.78 0.52
N GLN A 26 12.88 -0.59 0.77
CA GLN A 26 13.57 -1.13 1.95
C GLN A 26 13.02 -0.55 3.26
N ALA A 27 12.69 0.75 3.26
CA ALA A 27 12.02 1.41 4.38
C ALA A 27 10.54 1.03 4.54
N GLY A 28 9.99 0.13 3.70
CA GLY A 28 8.59 -0.27 3.72
C GLY A 28 7.62 0.79 3.18
N ASN A 29 8.13 1.92 2.67
CA ASN A 29 7.34 2.99 2.08
C ASN A 29 7.04 2.73 0.59
N PHE A 30 6.18 1.74 0.33
CA PHE A 30 5.77 1.37 -1.03
C PHE A 30 5.03 2.49 -1.76
N SER A 31 4.35 3.40 -1.04
CA SER A 31 3.71 4.55 -1.68
C SER A 31 4.72 5.51 -2.29
N GLY A 32 5.77 5.87 -1.54
CA GLY A 32 6.86 6.73 -2.00
C GLY A 32 7.67 6.08 -3.12
N ALA A 33 7.98 4.78 -2.99
CA ALA A 33 8.65 4.02 -4.04
C ALA A 33 7.86 4.02 -5.35
N GLY A 34 6.53 3.86 -5.27
CA GLY A 34 5.66 3.87 -6.44
C GLY A 34 5.64 5.21 -7.19
N TYR A 35 5.81 6.33 -6.49
CA TYR A 35 5.94 7.64 -7.14
C TYR A 35 7.26 7.75 -7.90
N ALA A 36 8.38 7.38 -7.27
CA ALA A 36 9.70 7.41 -7.91
C ALA A 36 9.78 6.49 -9.13
N LEU A 37 9.28 5.25 -9.03
CA LEU A 37 9.28 4.30 -10.14
C LEU A 37 8.33 4.71 -11.27
N LYS A 38 7.20 5.37 -10.96
CA LYS A 38 6.28 5.85 -11.99
C LYS A 38 6.90 6.98 -12.80
N GLU A 39 7.65 7.86 -12.14
CA GLU A 39 8.38 8.92 -12.82
C GLU A 39 9.52 8.33 -13.67
N LEU A 40 10.27 7.38 -13.12
CA LEU A 40 11.30 6.65 -13.85
C LEU A 40 10.76 5.95 -15.11
N HIS A 41 9.64 5.23 -14.99
CA HIS A 41 9.01 4.54 -16.12
C HIS A 41 8.45 5.48 -17.20
N ARG A 42 8.18 6.76 -16.87
CA ARG A 42 7.77 7.76 -17.87
C ARG A 42 8.93 8.24 -18.72
N HIS A 43 10.12 8.35 -18.12
CA HIS A 43 11.32 8.81 -18.80
C HIS A 43 12.02 7.67 -19.54
N ASP A 44 12.15 6.49 -18.91
CA ASP A 44 12.66 5.29 -19.53
C ASP A 44 11.87 4.04 -19.05
N PRO A 45 10.92 3.55 -19.87
CA PRO A 45 10.15 2.35 -19.57
C PRO A 45 10.98 1.07 -19.48
N GLY A 46 12.13 1.02 -20.16
CA GLY A 46 13.02 -0.13 -20.26
C GLY A 46 14.17 -0.12 -19.25
N TYR A 47 14.23 0.91 -18.39
CA TYR A 47 15.27 1.04 -17.39
C TYR A 47 15.24 -0.13 -16.40
N ARG A 48 16.23 -1.02 -16.49
CA ARG A 48 16.44 -2.16 -15.57
C ARG A 48 15.16 -2.99 -15.36
N ASP A 49 14.74 -3.14 -14.12
CA ASP A 49 13.61 -3.95 -13.64
C ASP A 49 12.42 -3.07 -13.19
N VAL A 50 12.36 -1.80 -13.62
CA VAL A 50 11.36 -0.82 -13.17
C VAL A 50 9.92 -1.30 -13.36
N ALA A 51 9.61 -1.98 -14.47
CA ALA A 51 8.28 -2.54 -14.71
C ALA A 51 7.91 -3.62 -13.67
N GLN A 52 8.86 -4.48 -13.31
CA GLN A 52 8.68 -5.53 -12.31
C GLN A 52 8.53 -4.93 -10.91
N LEU A 53 9.36 -3.93 -10.58
CA LEU A 53 9.29 -3.18 -9.32
C LEU A 53 7.97 -2.42 -9.19
N LEU A 54 7.47 -1.81 -10.27
CA LEU A 54 6.16 -1.16 -10.28
C LEU A 54 5.02 -2.14 -10.01
N ALA A 55 5.07 -3.33 -10.62
CA ALA A 55 4.08 -4.37 -10.37
C ALA A 55 4.10 -4.82 -8.90
N MET A 56 5.30 -5.08 -8.35
CA MET A 56 5.51 -5.45 -6.95
C MET A 56 4.99 -4.37 -5.99
N VAL A 57 5.32 -3.11 -6.24
CA VAL A 57 4.85 -1.97 -5.44
C VAL A 57 3.33 -1.81 -5.51
N LYS A 58 2.71 -1.99 -6.69
CA LYS A 58 1.25 -1.95 -6.83
C LYS A 58 0.57 -3.03 -6.00
N ILE A 59 1.07 -4.27 -6.05
CA ILE A 59 0.54 -5.39 -5.27
C ILE A 59 0.65 -5.09 -3.77
N ARG A 60 1.79 -4.60 -3.30
CA ARG A 60 2.01 -4.26 -1.88
C ARG A 60 1.17 -3.07 -1.41
N LYS A 61 0.99 -2.05 -2.26
CA LYS A 61 0.14 -0.88 -1.97
C LYS A 61 -1.34 -1.25 -1.90
N ALA A 62 -1.82 -2.08 -2.83
CA ALA A 62 -3.18 -2.60 -2.80
C ALA A 62 -3.46 -3.37 -1.50
N ARG A 63 -2.45 -4.09 -0.99
CA ARG A 63 -2.53 -4.81 0.29
C ARG A 63 -2.67 -3.90 1.52
N GLN A 64 -2.21 -2.65 1.45
CA GLN A 64 -2.21 -1.73 2.60
C GLN A 64 -3.55 -0.98 2.79
N ARG A 65 -4.32 -0.73 1.72
CA ARG A 65 -5.52 0.13 1.77
C ARG A 65 -6.80 -0.58 2.24
N ASN A 66 -6.84 -1.91 2.23
CA ASN A 66 -8.10 -2.65 2.34
C ASN A 66 -8.66 -2.77 3.77
N LEU A 67 -7.90 -2.41 4.81
CA LEU A 67 -8.34 -2.62 6.20
C LEU A 67 -9.39 -1.62 6.67
N ILE A 68 -9.24 -0.35 6.30
CA ILE A 68 -10.19 0.70 6.73
C ILE A 68 -11.53 0.49 6.02
N LEU A 69 -11.49 0.20 4.72
CA LEU A 69 -12.69 -0.12 3.94
C LEU A 69 -13.41 -1.37 4.46
N ALA A 70 -12.67 -2.42 4.84
CA ALA A 70 -13.26 -3.61 5.43
C ALA A 70 -13.97 -3.32 6.76
N GLY A 71 -13.36 -2.52 7.64
CA GLY A 71 -13.97 -2.11 8.91
C GLY A 71 -15.24 -1.28 8.71
N VAL A 72 -15.21 -0.28 7.83
CA VAL A 72 -16.38 0.57 7.53
C VAL A 72 -17.52 -0.25 6.92
N ALA A 73 -17.21 -1.13 5.96
CA ALA A 73 -18.20 -2.01 5.34
C ALA A 73 -18.82 -2.98 6.36
N GLY A 74 -17.99 -3.56 7.25
CA GLY A 74 -18.46 -4.44 8.32
C GLY A 74 -19.39 -3.74 9.31
N GLY A 75 -19.05 -2.52 9.73
CA GLY A 75 -19.92 -1.73 10.62
C GLY A 75 -21.25 -1.35 9.98
N ALA A 76 -21.23 -0.92 8.72
CA ALA A 76 -22.45 -0.57 7.99
C ALA A 76 -23.39 -1.78 7.79
N LEU A 77 -22.83 -2.94 7.43
CA LEU A 77 -23.60 -4.18 7.31
C LEU A 77 -24.22 -4.62 8.63
N ALA A 78 -23.45 -4.57 9.73
CA ALA A 78 -23.95 -4.96 11.04
C ALA A 78 -25.08 -4.05 11.54
N ALA A 79 -24.96 -2.73 11.36
CA ALA A 79 -26.02 -1.78 11.69
C ALA A 79 -27.30 -2.03 10.86
N SER A 80 -27.12 -2.32 9.57
CA SER A 80 -28.25 -2.62 8.67
C SER A 80 -28.99 -3.88 9.10
N ILE A 81 -28.26 -4.93 9.50
CA ILE A 81 -28.85 -6.19 10.00
C ILE A 81 -29.55 -5.95 11.35
N ALA A 82 -28.94 -5.20 12.27
CA ALA A 82 -29.56 -4.89 13.55
C ALA A 82 -30.87 -4.11 13.40
N ASN A 83 -30.91 -3.16 12.47
CA ASN A 83 -32.13 -2.43 12.13
C ASN A 83 -33.24 -3.36 11.60
N LEU A 84 -32.90 -4.31 10.71
CA LEU A 84 -33.85 -5.30 10.19
C LEU A 84 -34.36 -6.26 11.27
N LEU A 85 -33.57 -6.53 12.31
CA LEU A 85 -33.96 -7.34 13.46
C LEU A 85 -34.80 -6.58 14.50
N GLY A 86 -35.17 -5.33 14.22
CA GLY A 86 -36.04 -4.52 15.09
C GLY A 86 -35.31 -3.83 16.25
N VAL A 87 -33.99 -3.68 16.19
CA VAL A 87 -33.24 -2.88 17.16
C VAL A 87 -33.56 -1.40 16.90
N ALA A 88 -34.57 -0.88 17.60
CA ALA A 88 -35.01 0.50 17.48
C ALA A 88 -34.22 1.49 18.35
N SER A 89 -33.33 1.01 19.22
CA SER A 89 -32.53 1.87 20.08
C SER A 89 -31.27 2.35 19.35
N ASP A 90 -31.04 3.66 19.36
CA ASP A 90 -29.83 4.28 18.79
C ASP A 90 -28.57 3.65 19.38
N LEU A 91 -28.59 3.38 20.69
CA LEU A 91 -27.49 2.72 21.39
C LEU A 91 -27.23 1.29 20.87
N GLY A 92 -28.29 0.55 20.53
CA GLY A 92 -28.19 -0.80 19.99
C GLY A 92 -27.64 -0.84 18.57
N LEU A 93 -28.06 0.11 17.72
CA LEU A 93 -27.51 0.27 16.36
C LEU A 93 -26.03 0.66 16.39
N ILE A 94 -25.65 1.59 17.29
CA ILE A 94 -24.24 1.99 17.48
C ILE A 94 -23.41 0.80 17.98
N ALA A 95 -23.91 0.02 18.95
CA ALA A 95 -23.22 -1.16 19.46
C ALA A 95 -23.02 -2.22 18.38
N ALA A 96 -24.04 -2.47 17.55
CA ALA A 96 -23.95 -3.39 16.42
C ALA A 96 -22.94 -2.91 15.36
N ALA A 97 -22.95 -1.63 15.02
CA ALA A 97 -21.99 -1.03 14.10
C ALA A 97 -20.55 -1.17 14.60
N ALA A 98 -20.32 -0.90 15.90
CA ALA A 98 -19.01 -1.03 16.53
C ALA A 98 -18.53 -2.49 16.52
N ALA A 99 -19.40 -3.43 16.88
CA ALA A 99 -19.10 -4.87 16.84
C ALA A 99 -18.76 -5.35 15.43
N GLY A 100 -19.54 -4.94 14.42
CA GLY A 100 -19.29 -5.25 13.02
C GLY A 100 -17.96 -4.70 12.50
N LEU A 101 -17.62 -3.46 12.87
CA LEU A 101 -16.36 -2.83 12.50
C LEU A 101 -15.16 -3.56 13.11
N ILE A 102 -15.22 -3.88 14.41
CA ILE A 102 -14.15 -4.59 15.11
C ILE A 102 -13.99 -5.99 14.52
N CYS A 103 -15.09 -6.72 14.32
CA CYS A 103 -15.06 -8.08 13.80
C CYS A 103 -14.47 -8.11 12.37
N ALA A 104 -14.91 -7.21 11.48
CA ALA A 104 -14.39 -7.11 10.12
C ALA A 104 -12.91 -6.69 10.09
N TYR A 105 -12.48 -5.77 10.96
CA TYR A 105 -11.08 -5.39 11.09
C TYR A 105 -10.22 -6.57 11.53
N VAL A 106 -10.64 -7.31 12.57
CA VAL A 106 -9.94 -8.49 13.09
C VAL A 106 -9.86 -9.59 12.03
N LEU A 107 -10.97 -9.89 11.36
CA LEU A 107 -11.02 -10.89 10.29
C LEU A 107 -10.05 -10.52 9.16
N ALA A 108 -10.07 -9.26 8.71
CA ALA A 108 -9.16 -8.77 7.69
C ALA A 108 -7.69 -8.79 8.14
N THR A 109 -7.42 -8.60 9.44
CA THR A 109 -6.06 -8.72 9.99
C THR A 109 -5.57 -10.16 10.07
N VAL A 110 -6.44 -11.13 10.41
CA VAL A 110 -6.09 -12.55 10.49
C VAL A 110 -5.84 -13.13 9.09
N PHE A 111 -6.69 -12.83 8.12
CA PHE A 111 -6.46 -13.20 6.72
C PHE A 111 -5.19 -12.57 6.14
N ARG A 112 -4.80 -11.38 6.61
CA ARG A 112 -3.54 -10.72 6.23
C ARG A 112 -2.29 -11.44 6.73
N ARG A 113 -2.36 -12.20 7.83
CA ARG A 113 -1.21 -12.84 8.49
C ARG A 113 -0.66 -14.08 7.78
N ARG A 114 -1.24 -14.57 6.67
CA ARG A 114 -0.55 -15.59 5.84
C ARG A 114 0.68 -14.93 5.19
N PRO A 115 1.90 -15.22 5.65
CA PRO A 115 3.10 -14.65 5.06
C PRO A 115 3.29 -15.37 3.73
N SER A 116 3.13 -14.65 2.63
CA SER A 116 3.74 -15.08 1.37
C SER A 116 5.24 -15.06 1.62
N ALA A 117 5.90 -16.18 1.31
CA ALA A 117 7.34 -16.35 1.39
C ALA A 117 8.06 -15.10 0.84
N MET A 118 9.20 -14.79 1.45
CA MET A 118 10.06 -13.66 1.16
C MET A 118 10.33 -13.56 -0.36
N ASP A 119 9.56 -12.74 -1.07
CA ASP A 119 9.92 -12.37 -2.45
C ASP A 119 11.29 -11.68 -2.39
N PRO A 120 12.24 -12.05 -3.26
CA PRO A 120 13.59 -11.49 -3.23
C PRO A 120 13.51 -9.97 -3.30
N MET A 121 14.06 -9.30 -2.29
CA MET A 121 14.18 -7.85 -2.31
C MET A 121 15.13 -7.46 -3.45
N PRO A 122 14.82 -6.42 -4.23
CA PRO A 122 15.77 -5.90 -5.19
C PRO A 122 17.03 -5.50 -4.45
N THR A 123 18.10 -6.24 -4.68
CA THR A 123 19.43 -5.91 -4.19
C THR A 123 19.85 -4.63 -4.88
N ALA A 124 20.14 -3.58 -4.10
CA ALA A 124 20.87 -2.43 -4.62
C ALA A 124 22.21 -2.97 -5.11
N LEU A 125 22.36 -3.13 -6.43
CA LEU A 125 23.65 -3.50 -7.01
C LEU A 125 24.66 -2.39 -6.68
N PRO A 126 25.92 -2.75 -6.40
CA PRO A 126 26.92 -1.81 -5.95
C PRO A 126 27.13 -0.72 -7.01
N ARG A 127 27.20 0.54 -6.56
CA ARG A 127 27.68 1.69 -7.35
C ARG A 127 29.00 1.29 -8.00
N ARG A 128 29.02 1.12 -9.32
CA ARG A 128 30.26 1.04 -10.10
C ARG A 128 30.59 2.42 -10.62
#